data_AF-A0A2E1H3K9-F1
#
_entry.id   AF-A0A2E1H3K9-F1
#
_cell.length_a   1.000
_cell.length_b   1.000
_cell.length_c   1.000
_cell.angle_alpha   90.00
_cell.angle_beta   90.00
_cell.angle_gamma   90.00
#
_symmetry.space_group_name_H-M   'P 1'
#
loop_
_entity.id
_entity.type
_entity.pdbx_description
1 polymer ?
#
loop_
_entity_poly.entity_id
_entity_poly.type
_entity_poly.pdbx_seq_one_letter_code
_entity_poly.pdbx_strand_id
1 'polypeptide(L)'
;MSCFDFQSLLSAMLDAQVTDNEASGAMLHLEHCSDCAEFFGAIRLQALAHNELHARQFDVAKCSISAVKEFFGDCDDAQIVRRLARALYQLGKAYTLIAASEDSYLLSVSEAPVDIEDFVGSEAFSALADAQLAGTHNSEKISLPTGKKHALAKGRSLLEQCLALKPQYSEANLYLGQIHVHLQDFEQAFAQFERVFKGSERLVMRVHAAMQIAMVFNEQQNHKAALRYYRWIVASGILELDTTFGFVFHNIAMQHQQLNDEQYAQRALELYRQYDFEGWKQSLEMLGEN
;
A
#
# COMPACT_ATOMS: atom_id res chain seq x y z
N MET A 1 16.81 -12.30 10.84
CA MET A 1 15.74 -13.16 10.31
C MET A 1 16.37 -14.41 9.71
N SER A 2 15.98 -15.60 10.16
CA SER A 2 16.37 -16.88 9.57
C SER A 2 15.49 -17.24 8.36
N CYS A 3 15.88 -18.23 7.55
CA CYS A 3 15.06 -18.70 6.42
C CYS A 3 13.73 -19.32 6.89
N PHE A 4 13.70 -19.93 8.08
CA PHE A 4 12.48 -20.46 8.68
C PHE A 4 11.52 -19.32 9.06
N ASP A 5 12.04 -18.27 9.68
CA ASP A 5 11.24 -17.07 10.00
C ASP A 5 10.66 -16.44 8.74
N PHE A 6 11.42 -16.41 7.64
CA PHE A 6 10.95 -15.92 6.35
C PHE A 6 9.79 -16.74 5.78
N GLN A 7 9.84 -18.07 5.87
CA GLN A 7 8.75 -18.94 5.40
C GLN A 7 7.47 -18.71 6.21
N SER A 8 7.58 -18.60 7.54
CA SER A 8 6.45 -18.26 8.42
C SER A 8 5.87 -16.89 8.07
N LEU A 9 6.73 -15.89 7.83
CA LEU A 9 6.31 -14.55 7.46
C LEU A 9 5.66 -14.51 6.07
N LEU A 10 6.16 -15.31 5.12
CA LEU A 10 5.54 -15.49 3.81
C LEU A 10 4.14 -16.09 3.94
N SER A 11 3.95 -17.09 4.80
CA SER A 11 2.61 -17.61 5.11
C SER A 11 1.70 -16.52 5.68
N ALA A 12 2.18 -15.74 6.66
CA ALA A 12 1.40 -14.63 7.22
C ALA A 12 1.03 -13.57 6.16
N MET A 13 1.94 -13.28 5.21
CA MET A 13 1.67 -12.36 4.10
C MET A 13 0.54 -12.87 3.18
N LEU A 14 0.53 -14.18 2.91
CA LEU A 14 -0.54 -14.84 2.14
C LEU A 14 -1.89 -14.74 2.85
N ASP A 15 -1.89 -14.76 4.19
CA ASP A 15 -3.07 -14.91 5.03
C ASP A 15 -3.59 -13.60 5.66
N ALA A 16 -3.07 -12.43 5.28
CA ALA A 16 -3.47 -11.11 5.81
C ALA A 16 -2.89 -10.66 7.14
N GLN A 17 -1.94 -11.39 7.71
CA GLN A 17 -1.61 -11.27 9.11
C GLN A 17 -0.29 -10.53 9.35
N VAL A 18 0.10 -9.65 8.41
CA VAL A 18 1.37 -8.90 8.51
C VAL A 18 1.16 -7.41 8.66
N THR A 19 2.02 -6.81 9.46
CA THR A 19 2.25 -5.38 9.56
C THR A 19 3.24 -4.89 8.48
N ASP A 20 3.32 -3.58 8.29
CA ASP A 20 4.23 -2.97 7.32
C ASP A 20 5.72 -3.19 7.68
N ASN A 21 6.03 -3.25 8.98
CA ASN A 21 7.38 -3.54 9.47
C ASN A 21 7.77 -4.99 9.21
N GLU A 22 6.85 -5.93 9.41
CA GLU A 22 7.03 -7.34 9.09
C GLU A 22 7.26 -7.56 7.60
N ALA A 23 6.44 -6.96 6.74
CA ALA A 23 6.63 -7.01 5.29
C ALA A 23 7.99 -6.42 4.86
N SER A 24 8.43 -5.33 5.51
CA SER A 24 9.75 -4.73 5.30
C SER A 24 10.89 -5.66 5.74
N GLY A 25 10.71 -6.42 6.82
CA GLY A 25 11.63 -7.47 7.23
C GLY A 25 11.79 -8.57 6.17
N ALA A 26 10.67 -9.11 5.67
CA ALA A 26 10.70 -10.13 4.61
C ALA A 26 11.38 -9.61 3.35
N MET A 27 11.09 -8.37 2.97
CA MET A 27 11.72 -7.66 1.86
C MET A 27 13.25 -7.63 2.02
N LEU A 28 13.77 -7.22 3.18
CA LEU A 28 15.22 -7.20 3.43
C LEU A 28 15.84 -8.59 3.37
N HIS A 29 15.16 -9.60 3.90
CA HIS A 29 15.67 -10.97 3.87
C HIS A 29 15.83 -11.46 2.43
N LEU A 30 14.86 -11.17 1.55
CA LEU A 30 14.92 -11.48 0.12
C LEU A 30 16.07 -10.79 -0.62
N GLU A 31 16.58 -9.66 -0.11
CA GLU A 31 17.77 -9.00 -0.69
C GLU A 31 19.09 -9.68 -0.31
N HIS A 32 19.13 -10.42 0.80
CA HIS A 32 20.37 -10.97 1.36
C HIS A 32 20.46 -12.50 1.30
N CYS A 33 19.34 -13.21 1.13
CA CYS A 33 19.30 -14.68 1.08
C CYS A 33 18.96 -15.19 -0.33
N SER A 34 19.94 -15.79 -1.00
CA SER A 34 19.76 -16.40 -2.33
C SER A 34 18.69 -17.50 -2.33
N ASP A 35 18.69 -18.34 -1.30
CA ASP A 35 17.85 -19.53 -1.25
C ASP A 35 16.37 -19.15 -1.11
N CYS A 36 16.07 -18.19 -0.24
CA CYS A 36 14.72 -17.66 -0.07
C CYS A 36 14.26 -16.85 -1.30
N ALA A 37 15.16 -16.15 -1.98
CA ALA A 37 14.87 -15.47 -3.23
C ALA A 37 14.54 -16.44 -4.37
N GLU A 38 15.28 -17.55 -4.49
CA GLU A 38 15.01 -18.61 -5.46
C GLU A 38 13.69 -19.33 -5.15
N PHE A 39 13.46 -19.69 -3.89
CA PHE A 39 12.23 -20.31 -3.42
C PHE A 39 10.99 -19.44 -3.73
N PHE A 40 11.03 -18.16 -3.36
CA PHE A 40 9.94 -17.23 -3.65
C PHE A 40 9.76 -17.03 -5.18
N GLY A 41 10.87 -16.99 -5.92
CA GLY A 41 10.86 -16.96 -7.38
C GLY A 41 10.13 -18.15 -8.00
N ALA A 42 10.35 -19.36 -7.48
CA ALA A 42 9.70 -20.58 -7.95
C ALA A 42 8.19 -20.58 -7.70
N ILE A 43 7.76 -20.22 -6.49
CA ILE A 43 6.33 -20.07 -6.13
C ILE A 43 5.64 -19.08 -7.08
N ARG A 44 6.29 -17.95 -7.33
CA ARG A 44 5.76 -16.87 -8.17
C ARG A 44 5.60 -17.30 -9.62
N LEU A 45 6.62 -17.93 -10.21
CA LEU A 45 6.58 -18.43 -11.58
C LEU A 45 5.48 -19.48 -11.75
N GLN A 46 5.32 -20.36 -10.77
CA GLN A 46 4.29 -21.39 -10.83
C GLN A 46 2.89 -20.79 -10.86
N ALA A 47 2.57 -19.88 -9.95
CA ALA A 47 1.25 -19.27 -9.90
C ALA A 47 0.94 -18.41 -11.14
N LEU A 48 1.92 -17.69 -11.68
CA LEU A 48 1.77 -16.98 -12.95
C LEU A 48 1.49 -17.96 -14.09
N ALA A 49 2.22 -19.07 -14.16
CA ALA A 49 1.96 -20.13 -15.14
C ALA A 49 0.56 -20.72 -14.97
N HIS A 50 0.06 -20.97 -13.76
CA HIS A 50 -1.32 -21.43 -13.54
C HIS A 50 -2.37 -20.41 -14.03
N ASN A 51 -2.15 -19.11 -13.79
CA ASN A 51 -3.02 -18.06 -14.29
C ASN A 51 -3.01 -18.00 -15.84
N GLU A 52 -1.84 -18.13 -16.46
CA GLU A 52 -1.66 -18.17 -17.91
C GLU A 52 -2.17 -19.47 -18.56
N LEU A 53 -2.09 -20.61 -17.87
CA LEU A 53 -2.68 -21.87 -18.28
C LEU A 53 -4.21 -21.79 -18.29
N HIS A 54 -4.80 -21.14 -17.27
CA HIS A 54 -6.22 -20.82 -17.25
C HIS A 54 -6.60 -19.84 -18.38
N ALA A 55 -5.69 -18.94 -18.77
CA ALA A 55 -5.84 -18.02 -19.90
C ALA A 55 -5.43 -18.59 -21.28
N ARG A 56 -5.01 -19.87 -21.35
CA ARG A 56 -4.49 -20.60 -22.51
C ARG A 56 -3.28 -19.94 -23.21
N GLN A 57 -2.09 -19.99 -22.60
CA GLN A 57 -0.78 -20.06 -23.29
C GLN A 57 0.39 -20.14 -22.28
N PHE A 58 0.84 -21.32 -21.83
CA PHE A 58 2.24 -21.53 -21.41
C PHE A 58 2.63 -23.01 -21.19
N ASP A 59 3.93 -23.31 -21.28
CA ASP A 59 4.55 -24.65 -21.16
C ASP A 59 5.17 -24.86 -19.76
N VAL A 60 4.78 -25.94 -19.09
CA VAL A 60 4.93 -26.20 -17.63
C VAL A 60 6.32 -26.71 -17.23
N ALA A 61 7.25 -26.80 -18.19
CA ALA A 61 8.52 -27.50 -18.02
C ALA A 61 9.57 -26.84 -17.08
N LYS A 62 9.23 -25.79 -16.32
CA LYS A 62 10.20 -25.02 -15.50
C LYS A 62 9.87 -24.86 -14.00
N CYS A 63 8.81 -25.46 -13.47
CA CYS A 63 8.46 -25.31 -12.05
C CYS A 63 8.75 -26.58 -11.23
N SER A 64 9.33 -26.42 -10.05
CA SER A 64 9.48 -27.47 -9.04
C SER A 64 8.14 -27.73 -8.35
N ILE A 65 7.29 -28.53 -9.00
CA ILE A 65 5.90 -28.78 -8.59
C ILE A 65 5.77 -29.31 -7.15
N SER A 66 6.77 -30.01 -6.60
CA SER A 66 6.64 -30.65 -5.27
C SER A 66 6.69 -29.66 -4.10
N ALA A 67 7.62 -28.71 -4.10
CA ALA A 67 7.79 -27.76 -2.98
C ALA A 67 6.61 -26.79 -2.87
N VAL A 68 6.06 -26.38 -4.02
CA VAL A 68 4.89 -25.50 -4.07
C VAL A 68 3.63 -26.24 -3.61
N LYS A 69 3.48 -27.52 -3.99
CA LYS A 69 2.34 -28.33 -3.56
C LYS A 69 2.36 -28.61 -2.06
N GLU A 70 3.54 -28.79 -1.47
CA GLU A 70 3.71 -28.94 -0.02
C GLU A 70 3.39 -27.63 0.73
N PHE A 71 3.77 -26.48 0.16
CA PHE A 71 3.54 -25.17 0.77
C PHE A 71 2.07 -24.71 0.72
N PHE A 72 1.37 -24.93 -0.39
CA PHE A 72 -0.04 -24.54 -0.52
C PHE A 72 -1.04 -25.64 -0.07
N GLY A 73 -0.57 -26.85 0.22
CA GLY A 73 -1.39 -27.96 0.71
C GLY A 73 -2.61 -28.22 -0.17
N ASP A 74 -3.80 -28.17 0.43
CA ASP A 74 -5.10 -28.43 -0.21
C ASP A 74 -5.76 -27.20 -0.85
N CYS A 75 -5.03 -26.09 -1.02
CA CYS A 75 -5.59 -24.90 -1.67
C CYS A 75 -5.94 -25.16 -3.14
N ASP A 76 -7.10 -24.66 -3.58
CA ASP A 76 -7.42 -24.61 -5.01
C ASP A 76 -6.63 -23.51 -5.74
N ASP A 77 -6.55 -23.61 -7.07
CA ASP A 77 -5.82 -22.66 -7.92
C ASP A 77 -6.26 -21.20 -7.69
N ALA A 78 -7.55 -20.96 -7.45
CA ALA A 78 -8.06 -19.61 -7.24
C ALA A 78 -7.64 -19.04 -5.87
N GLN A 79 -7.57 -19.88 -4.83
CA GLN A 79 -7.04 -19.52 -3.52
C GLN A 79 -5.55 -19.21 -3.60
N ILE A 80 -4.77 -20.03 -4.30
CA ILE A 80 -3.33 -19.80 -4.53
C ILE A 80 -3.11 -18.46 -5.22
N VAL A 81 -3.84 -18.18 -6.32
CA VAL A 81 -3.75 -16.92 -7.07
C VAL A 81 -4.09 -15.72 -6.18
N ARG A 82 -5.17 -15.79 -5.39
CA ARG A 82 -5.57 -14.69 -4.48
C ARG A 82 -4.53 -14.43 -3.39
N ARG A 83 -4.06 -15.49 -2.72
CA ARG A 83 -3.07 -15.39 -1.64
C ARG A 83 -1.74 -14.87 -2.18
N LEU A 84 -1.27 -15.38 -3.32
CA LEU A 84 -0.03 -14.88 -3.90
C LEU A 84 -0.15 -13.42 -4.37
N ALA A 85 -1.25 -13.03 -5.00
CA ALA A 85 -1.48 -11.64 -5.36
C ALA A 85 -1.35 -10.72 -4.14
N ARG A 86 -1.84 -11.17 -2.98
CA ARG A 86 -1.69 -10.47 -1.70
C ARG A 86 -0.23 -10.38 -1.24
N ALA A 87 0.53 -11.47 -1.22
CA ALA A 87 1.94 -11.43 -0.82
C ALA A 87 2.78 -10.54 -1.76
N LEU A 88 2.52 -10.60 -3.07
CA LEU A 88 3.14 -9.70 -4.05
C LEU A 88 2.80 -8.23 -3.78
N TYR A 89 1.54 -7.94 -3.44
CA TYR A 89 1.12 -6.61 -3.02
C TYR A 89 1.87 -6.15 -1.75
N GLN A 90 1.93 -6.97 -0.70
CA GLN A 90 2.57 -6.60 0.56
C GLN A 90 4.07 -6.33 0.38
N LEU A 91 4.78 -7.17 -0.38
CA LEU A 91 6.17 -6.92 -0.71
C LEU A 91 6.33 -5.68 -1.60
N GLY A 92 5.48 -5.50 -2.61
CA GLY A 92 5.50 -4.33 -3.47
C GLY A 92 5.27 -3.02 -2.72
N LYS A 93 4.32 -3.02 -1.77
CA LYS A 93 4.08 -1.95 -0.81
C LYS A 93 5.32 -1.68 0.04
N ALA A 94 5.92 -2.70 0.64
CA ALA A 94 7.12 -2.56 1.47
C ALA A 94 8.27 -1.89 0.71
N TYR A 95 8.57 -2.36 -0.51
CA TYR A 95 9.57 -1.75 -1.40
C TYR A 95 9.24 -0.29 -1.76
N THR A 96 7.96 0.06 -1.90
CA THR A 96 7.52 1.43 -2.22
C THR A 96 7.69 2.35 -1.01
N LEU A 97 7.21 1.90 0.17
CA LEU A 97 7.28 2.67 1.41
C LEU A 97 8.73 2.95 1.83
N ILE A 98 9.61 1.96 1.71
CA ILE A 98 11.02 2.16 2.05
C ILE A 98 11.72 3.10 1.06
N ALA A 99 11.32 3.11 -0.23
CA ALA A 99 11.85 4.06 -1.20
C ALA A 99 11.34 5.50 -0.96
N ALA A 100 10.21 5.64 -0.28
CA ALA A 100 9.57 6.91 0.02
C ALA A 100 10.01 7.51 1.36
N SER A 101 10.47 6.69 2.31
CA SER A 101 10.86 7.12 3.66
C SER A 101 12.10 8.03 3.69
N GLU A 102 12.82 8.18 2.58
CA GLU A 102 13.88 9.19 2.42
C GLU A 102 13.32 10.60 2.13
N ASP A 103 12.13 10.74 1.53
CA ASP A 103 11.67 12.03 0.96
C ASP A 103 10.18 12.41 1.15
N SER A 104 9.29 11.53 1.64
CA SER A 104 7.86 11.90 1.80
C SER A 104 7.05 11.04 2.77
N TYR A 105 6.10 11.68 3.48
CA TYR A 105 5.02 11.01 4.18
C TYR A 105 4.04 10.38 3.18
N LEU A 106 4.02 9.05 3.10
CA LEU A 106 3.00 8.32 2.35
C LEU A 106 1.81 8.03 3.27
N LEU A 107 0.59 8.39 2.83
CA LEU A 107 -0.62 7.80 3.41
C LEU A 107 -0.57 6.29 3.17
N SER A 108 -0.36 5.52 4.25
CA SER A 108 -0.50 4.08 4.19
C SER A 108 -1.96 3.78 3.82
N VAL A 109 -2.15 3.10 2.70
CA VAL A 109 -3.45 2.49 2.38
C VAL A 109 -3.52 1.25 3.25
N SER A 110 -3.84 1.43 4.53
CA SER A 110 -4.17 0.32 5.40
C SER A 110 -5.54 -0.19 4.98
N GLU A 111 -5.62 -1.46 4.58
CA GLU A 111 -6.90 -2.17 4.61
C GLU A 111 -7.39 -2.07 6.06
N ALA A 112 -8.66 -1.68 6.27
CA ALA A 112 -9.27 -1.84 7.59
C ALA A 112 -9.08 -3.32 7.99
N PRO A 113 -8.62 -3.62 9.22
CA PRO A 113 -8.50 -4.99 9.67
C PRO A 113 -9.83 -5.71 9.40
N VAL A 114 -9.75 -6.87 8.75
CA VAL A 114 -10.93 -7.70 8.53
C VAL A 114 -11.48 -8.02 9.91
N ASP A 115 -12.75 -7.68 10.19
CA ASP A 115 -13.41 -8.09 11.43
C ASP A 115 -13.37 -9.61 11.51
N ILE A 116 -12.53 -10.11 12.41
CA ILE A 116 -12.37 -11.54 12.69
C ILE A 116 -13.44 -11.92 13.71
N GLU A 117 -14.72 -11.72 13.41
CA GLU A 117 -15.77 -12.13 14.35
C GLU A 117 -16.04 -13.64 14.35
N ASP A 118 -15.40 -14.44 13.48
CA ASP A 118 -15.67 -15.89 13.39
C ASP A 118 -14.46 -16.82 13.58
N PHE A 119 -13.32 -16.36 14.10
CA PHE A 119 -12.21 -17.25 14.48
C PHE A 119 -11.90 -17.21 15.98
N VAL A 120 -12.87 -17.65 16.78
CA VAL A 120 -12.63 -17.95 18.20
C VAL A 120 -11.95 -19.32 18.30
N GLY A 121 -10.63 -19.32 18.50
CA GLY A 121 -9.92 -20.44 19.11
C GLY A 121 -8.88 -21.20 18.28
N SER A 122 -8.03 -20.53 17.50
CA SER A 122 -6.87 -21.18 16.86
C SER A 122 -5.54 -20.47 17.11
N GLU A 123 -4.45 -21.18 16.78
CA GLU A 123 -3.01 -20.87 16.99
C GLU A 123 -2.56 -19.43 16.68
N ALA A 124 -3.34 -18.69 15.89
CA ALA A 124 -3.13 -17.27 15.62
C ALA A 124 -3.23 -16.40 16.89
N PHE A 125 -4.09 -16.75 17.86
CA PHE A 125 -4.22 -15.99 19.12
C PHE A 125 -3.00 -16.20 20.04
N SER A 126 -2.43 -17.41 20.06
CA SER A 126 -1.17 -17.67 20.77
C SER A 126 0.02 -16.98 20.09
N ALA A 127 0.07 -16.98 18.75
CA ALA A 127 1.13 -16.28 18.02
C ALA A 127 1.12 -14.76 18.25
N LEU A 128 -0.07 -14.17 18.39
CA LEU A 128 -0.23 -12.73 18.67
C LEU A 128 0.23 -12.37 20.10
N ALA A 129 -0.05 -13.24 21.08
CA ALA A 129 0.44 -13.10 22.45
C ALA A 129 1.96 -13.26 22.54
N ASP A 130 2.54 -14.18 21.77
CA ASP A 130 3.98 -14.42 21.72
C ASP A 130 4.73 -13.25 21.02
N ALA A 131 4.13 -12.65 19.98
CA ALA A 131 4.67 -11.47 19.31
C ALA A 131 4.66 -10.22 20.21
N GLN A 132 3.62 -10.04 21.03
CA GLN A 132 3.54 -8.95 22.01
C GLN A 132 4.55 -9.10 23.15
N LEU A 133 4.86 -10.34 23.56
CA LEU A 133 5.88 -10.65 24.56
C LEU A 133 7.32 -10.43 24.05
N ALA A 134 7.55 -10.53 22.73
CA ALA A 134 8.88 -10.42 22.12
C ALA A 134 9.42 -8.98 21.98
N GLY A 135 8.63 -7.94 22.32
CA GLY A 135 9.11 -6.56 22.34
C GLY A 135 9.52 -5.97 20.99
N THR A 136 8.99 -6.49 19.87
CA THR A 136 9.31 -6.07 18.49
C THR A 136 8.64 -4.73 18.08
N HIS A 137 8.46 -3.80 19.01
CA HIS A 137 7.97 -2.44 18.73
C HIS A 137 9.10 -1.44 18.38
N ASN A 138 10.35 -1.90 18.27
CA ASN A 138 11.45 -1.04 17.86
C ASN A 138 11.48 -0.89 16.33
N SER A 139 10.89 0.20 15.84
CA SER A 139 11.08 0.68 14.46
C SER A 139 12.51 1.20 14.30
N GLU A 140 13.48 0.29 14.20
CA GLU A 140 14.82 0.66 13.74
C GLU A 140 14.73 1.15 12.30
N LYS A 141 15.51 2.18 11.97
CA LYS A 141 15.56 2.75 10.62
C LYS A 141 16.17 1.71 9.69
N ILE A 142 15.32 1.00 8.96
CA ILE A 142 15.74 0.02 7.96
C ILE A 142 16.45 0.77 6.82
N SER A 143 17.73 0.46 6.58
CA SER A 143 18.51 1.05 5.49
C SER A 143 18.41 0.20 4.23
N LEU A 144 18.30 0.86 3.07
CA LEU A 144 18.19 0.24 1.76
C LEU A 144 19.55 -0.34 1.30
N PRO A 145 19.67 -1.66 1.05
CA PRO A 145 20.94 -2.25 0.60
C PRO A 145 21.37 -1.81 -0.81
N THR A 146 20.38 -1.49 -1.65
CA THR A 146 20.51 -1.32 -3.11
C THR A 146 19.98 0.02 -3.62
N GLY A 147 19.49 0.89 -2.72
CA GLY A 147 19.06 2.26 -2.99
C GLY A 147 17.65 2.43 -3.57
N LYS A 148 17.16 3.68 -3.54
CA LYS A 148 15.80 4.09 -3.94
C LYS A 148 15.36 3.59 -5.33
N LYS A 149 16.20 3.74 -6.35
CA LYS A 149 15.87 3.33 -7.73
C LYS A 149 15.60 1.82 -7.85
N HIS A 150 16.39 1.01 -7.15
CA HIS A 150 16.21 -0.44 -7.13
C HIS A 150 14.92 -0.81 -6.41
N ALA A 151 14.65 -0.20 -5.26
CA ALA A 151 13.44 -0.43 -4.48
C ALA A 151 12.17 -0.09 -5.29
N LEU A 152 12.13 1.08 -5.96
CA LEU A 152 11.02 1.45 -6.84
C LEU A 152 10.84 0.45 -8.00
N ALA A 153 11.93 -0.04 -8.60
CA ALA A 153 11.86 -1.02 -9.69
C ALA A 153 11.31 -2.37 -9.21
N LYS A 154 11.74 -2.87 -8.05
CA LYS A 154 11.21 -4.10 -7.45
C LYS A 154 9.76 -3.94 -7.02
N GLY A 155 9.43 -2.83 -6.35
CA GLY A 155 8.07 -2.48 -5.96
C GLY A 155 7.13 -2.52 -7.16
N ARG A 156 7.49 -1.83 -8.25
CA ARG A 156 6.70 -1.80 -9.48
C ARG A 156 6.48 -3.20 -10.05
N SER A 157 7.56 -3.98 -10.21
CA SER A 157 7.48 -5.33 -10.76
C SER A 157 6.57 -6.25 -9.94
N LEU A 158 6.63 -6.17 -8.61
CA LEU A 158 5.79 -6.99 -7.72
C LEU A 158 4.31 -6.57 -7.79
N LEU A 159 4.03 -5.26 -7.84
CA LEU A 159 2.67 -4.74 -7.96
C LEU A 159 2.06 -5.03 -9.34
N GLU A 160 2.83 -4.95 -10.42
CA GLU A 160 2.40 -5.36 -11.76
C GLU A 160 2.04 -6.85 -11.81
N GLN A 161 2.83 -7.71 -11.15
CA GLN A 161 2.53 -9.14 -11.02
C GLN A 161 1.30 -9.40 -10.15
N CYS A 162 1.10 -8.64 -9.07
CA CYS A 162 -0.14 -8.65 -8.30
C CYS A 162 -1.35 -8.37 -9.20
N LEU A 163 -1.27 -7.34 -10.06
CA LEU A 163 -2.34 -6.98 -10.98
C LEU A 163 -2.52 -7.98 -12.13
N ALA A 164 -1.47 -8.67 -12.56
CA ALA A 164 -1.60 -9.76 -13.53
C ALA A 164 -2.41 -10.94 -12.96
N LEU A 165 -2.24 -11.23 -11.66
CA LEU A 165 -2.99 -12.27 -10.94
C LEU A 165 -4.41 -11.80 -10.56
N LYS A 166 -4.56 -10.54 -10.16
CA LYS A 166 -5.84 -9.93 -9.76
C LYS A 166 -5.95 -8.50 -10.33
N PRO A 167 -6.54 -8.34 -11.53
CA PRO A 167 -6.62 -7.03 -12.20
C PRO A 167 -7.35 -5.95 -11.42
N GLN A 168 -8.29 -6.35 -10.56
CA GLN A 168 -9.05 -5.47 -9.68
C GLN A 168 -8.47 -5.49 -8.26
N TYR A 169 -7.23 -5.01 -8.11
CA TYR A 169 -6.59 -4.77 -6.82
C TYR A 169 -6.34 -3.26 -6.66
N SER A 170 -7.27 -2.58 -5.99
CA SER A 170 -7.27 -1.12 -5.85
C SER A 170 -6.00 -0.61 -5.16
N GLU A 171 -5.62 -1.27 -4.07
CA GLU A 171 -4.47 -0.94 -3.26
C GLU A 171 -3.17 -1.03 -4.08
N ALA A 172 -3.03 -2.06 -4.93
CA ALA A 172 -1.86 -2.21 -5.79
C ALA A 172 -1.74 -1.08 -6.84
N ASN A 173 -2.88 -0.64 -7.41
CA ASN A 173 -2.89 0.51 -8.32
C ASN A 173 -2.54 1.82 -7.58
N LEU A 174 -2.96 1.99 -6.32
CA LEU A 174 -2.56 3.16 -5.52
C LEU A 174 -1.04 3.21 -5.31
N TYR A 175 -0.42 2.09 -4.94
CA TYR A 175 1.05 2.07 -4.77
C TYR A 175 1.80 2.20 -6.09
N LEU A 176 1.29 1.64 -7.20
CA LEU A 176 1.88 1.89 -8.53
C LEU A 176 1.83 3.38 -8.90
N GLY A 177 0.70 4.04 -8.62
CA GLY A 177 0.58 5.48 -8.82
C GLY A 177 1.62 6.25 -8.00
N GLN A 178 1.84 5.88 -6.74
CA GLN A 178 2.86 6.49 -5.88
C GLN A 178 4.28 6.27 -6.42
N ILE A 179 4.60 5.09 -6.93
CA ILE A 179 5.88 4.84 -7.60
C ILE A 179 6.06 5.81 -8.77
N HIS A 180 5.04 6.01 -9.59
CA HIS A 180 5.10 6.96 -10.70
C HIS A 180 5.27 8.41 -10.24
N VAL A 181 4.65 8.82 -9.11
CA VAL A 181 4.90 10.13 -8.48
C VAL A 181 6.39 10.28 -8.10
N HIS A 182 6.99 9.27 -7.46
CA HIS A 182 8.41 9.30 -7.12
C HIS A 182 9.33 9.33 -8.34
N LEU A 183 8.87 8.79 -9.47
CA LEU A 183 9.56 8.85 -10.75
C LEU A 183 9.25 10.14 -11.54
N GLN A 184 8.44 11.04 -11.00
CA GLN A 184 7.93 12.26 -11.65
C GLN A 184 7.15 12.00 -12.94
N ASP A 185 6.62 10.78 -13.11
CA ASP A 185 5.77 10.37 -14.22
C ASP A 185 4.30 10.59 -13.83
N PHE A 186 3.91 11.87 -13.79
CA PHE A 186 2.59 12.27 -13.32
C PHE A 186 1.43 11.79 -14.20
N GLU A 187 1.69 11.54 -15.49
CA GLU A 187 0.69 11.01 -16.41
C GLU A 187 0.31 9.58 -16.02
N GLN A 188 1.31 8.71 -15.83
CA GLN A 188 1.06 7.34 -15.40
C GLN A 188 0.54 7.30 -13.96
N ALA A 189 1.04 8.16 -13.06
CA ALA A 189 0.52 8.26 -11.71
C ALA A 189 -0.99 8.56 -11.71
N PHE A 190 -1.41 9.58 -12.46
CA PHE A 190 -2.81 9.92 -12.63
C PHE A 190 -3.61 8.75 -13.20
N ALA A 191 -3.11 8.06 -14.24
CA ALA A 191 -3.79 6.93 -14.85
C ALA A 191 -4.06 5.79 -13.85
N GLN A 192 -3.09 5.45 -12.98
CA GLN A 192 -3.29 4.42 -11.96
C GLN A 192 -4.30 4.85 -10.89
N PHE A 193 -4.19 6.08 -10.39
CA PHE A 193 -5.15 6.58 -9.40
C PHE A 193 -6.56 6.70 -10.00
N GLU A 194 -6.69 7.12 -11.25
CA GLU A 194 -7.97 7.29 -11.93
C GLU A 194 -8.71 5.94 -12.07
N ARG A 195 -7.97 4.85 -12.35
CA ARG A 195 -8.55 3.49 -12.36
C ARG A 195 -9.20 3.15 -11.02
N VAL A 196 -8.55 3.45 -9.91
CA VAL A 196 -9.10 3.21 -8.57
C VAL A 196 -10.29 4.11 -8.29
N PHE A 197 -10.16 5.41 -8.60
CA PHE A 197 -11.21 6.40 -8.38
C PHE A 197 -12.52 6.06 -9.10
N LYS A 198 -12.43 5.55 -10.33
CA LYS A 198 -13.57 5.17 -11.16
C LYS A 198 -14.06 3.73 -10.93
N GLY A 199 -13.15 2.81 -10.60
CA GLY A 199 -13.41 1.36 -10.61
C GLY A 199 -13.62 0.70 -9.26
N SER A 200 -13.19 1.32 -8.15
CA SER A 200 -13.33 0.72 -6.82
C SER A 200 -14.75 0.90 -6.26
N GLU A 201 -15.38 -0.18 -5.80
CA GLU A 201 -16.66 -0.12 -5.07
C GLU A 201 -16.51 0.44 -3.65
N ARG A 202 -15.30 0.31 -3.06
CA ARG A 202 -15.00 0.81 -1.72
C ARG A 202 -14.81 2.33 -1.75
N LEU A 203 -15.66 3.07 -1.02
CA LEU A 203 -15.59 4.53 -0.92
C LEU A 203 -14.22 5.01 -0.43
N VAL A 204 -13.68 4.39 0.62
CA VAL A 204 -12.37 4.72 1.20
C VAL A 204 -11.26 4.66 0.14
N MET A 205 -11.25 3.64 -0.72
CA MET A 205 -10.27 3.53 -1.81
C MET A 205 -10.42 4.65 -2.85
N ARG A 206 -11.65 5.04 -3.17
CA ARG A 206 -11.91 6.16 -4.08
C ARG A 206 -11.46 7.49 -3.45
N VAL A 207 -11.61 7.66 -2.15
CA VAL A 207 -11.14 8.83 -1.42
C VAL A 207 -9.61 8.91 -1.42
N HIS A 208 -8.91 7.81 -1.12
CA HIS A 208 -7.45 7.77 -1.24
C HIS A 208 -7.00 8.07 -2.67
N ALA A 209 -7.65 7.49 -3.68
CA ALA A 209 -7.35 7.80 -5.08
C ALA A 209 -7.56 9.29 -5.42
N ALA A 210 -8.68 9.88 -4.99
CA ALA A 210 -8.97 11.29 -5.21
C ALA A 210 -7.94 12.19 -4.52
N MET A 211 -7.51 11.83 -3.32
CA MET A 211 -6.47 12.54 -2.56
C MET A 211 -5.14 12.52 -3.32
N GLN A 212 -4.74 11.36 -3.84
CA GLN A 212 -3.51 11.20 -4.63
C GLN A 212 -3.57 11.94 -5.98
N ILE A 213 -4.71 11.91 -6.67
CA ILE A 213 -4.93 12.70 -7.89
C ILE A 213 -4.80 14.20 -7.59
N ALA A 214 -5.37 14.67 -6.48
CA ALA A 214 -5.25 16.06 -6.09
C ALA A 214 -3.80 16.46 -5.81
N MET A 215 -3.02 15.59 -5.16
CA MET A 215 -1.58 15.80 -4.97
C MET A 215 -0.83 15.88 -6.31
N VAL A 216 -1.13 15.01 -7.27
CA VAL A 216 -0.54 15.09 -8.63
C VAL A 216 -0.84 16.45 -9.28
N PHE A 217 -2.07 16.96 -9.15
CA PHE A 217 -2.39 18.30 -9.65
C PHE A 217 -1.71 19.43 -8.88
N ASN A 218 -1.46 19.28 -7.58
CA ASN A 218 -0.68 20.24 -6.81
C ASN A 218 0.77 20.32 -7.30
N GLU A 219 1.41 19.18 -7.55
CA GLU A 219 2.77 19.11 -8.11
C GLU A 219 2.86 19.81 -9.47
N GLN A 220 1.76 19.77 -10.24
CA GLN A 220 1.63 20.47 -11.52
C GLN A 220 1.16 21.93 -11.39
N GLN A 221 1.03 22.46 -10.16
CA GLN A 221 0.49 23.79 -9.85
C GLN A 221 -0.92 24.05 -10.42
N ASN A 222 -1.67 22.98 -10.68
CA ASN A 222 -3.05 23.06 -11.15
C ASN A 222 -4.02 23.08 -9.96
N HIS A 223 -3.97 24.17 -9.20
CA HIS A 223 -4.73 24.35 -7.96
C HIS A 223 -6.24 24.17 -8.14
N LYS A 224 -6.79 24.61 -9.29
CA LYS A 224 -8.22 24.46 -9.60
C LYS A 224 -8.62 23.00 -9.78
N ALA A 225 -7.80 22.20 -10.46
CA ALA A 225 -8.05 20.78 -10.62
C ALA A 225 -7.93 20.04 -9.27
N ALA A 226 -6.89 20.33 -8.49
CA ALA A 226 -6.73 19.76 -7.15
C ALA A 226 -7.93 20.05 -6.24
N LEU A 227 -8.39 21.31 -6.19
CA LEU A 227 -9.57 21.73 -5.44
C LEU A 227 -10.82 20.94 -5.83
N ARG A 228 -10.99 20.56 -7.10
CA ARG A 228 -12.13 19.76 -7.53
C ARG A 228 -12.15 18.39 -6.85
N TYR A 229 -11.01 17.73 -6.73
CA TYR A 229 -10.89 16.43 -6.08
C TYR A 229 -11.02 16.53 -4.56
N TYR A 230 -10.41 17.54 -3.93
CA TYR A 230 -10.61 17.78 -2.50
C TYR A 230 -12.07 18.07 -2.15
N ARG A 231 -12.77 18.88 -2.95
CA ARG A 231 -14.20 19.11 -2.77
C ARG A 231 -15.03 17.85 -2.99
N TRP A 232 -14.64 17.00 -3.93
CA TRP A 232 -15.28 15.69 -4.09
C TRP A 232 -15.12 14.83 -2.84
N ILE A 233 -13.92 14.80 -2.23
CA ILE A 233 -13.67 14.07 -0.98
C ILE A 233 -14.63 14.54 0.12
N VAL A 234 -14.73 15.85 0.33
CA VAL A 234 -15.69 16.43 1.31
C VAL A 234 -17.13 16.05 0.98
N ALA A 235 -17.53 16.18 -0.29
CA ALA A 235 -18.89 15.87 -0.75
C ALA A 235 -19.22 14.37 -0.78
N SER A 236 -18.20 13.49 -0.68
CA SER A 236 -18.39 12.04 -0.75
C SER A 236 -19.04 11.44 0.50
N GLY A 237 -19.13 12.21 1.58
CA GLY A 237 -19.64 11.76 2.88
C GLY A 237 -18.60 11.03 3.74
N ILE A 238 -17.35 10.87 3.27
CA ILE A 238 -16.32 10.12 4.01
C ILE A 238 -16.06 10.70 5.40
N LEU A 239 -16.18 12.02 5.58
CA LEU A 239 -15.94 12.69 6.87
C LEU A 239 -17.00 12.33 7.94
N GLU A 240 -18.16 11.82 7.54
CA GLU A 240 -19.17 11.30 8.47
C GLU A 240 -18.82 9.90 8.97
N LEU A 241 -18.02 9.15 8.19
CA LEU A 241 -17.59 7.80 8.49
C LEU A 241 -16.25 7.78 9.23
N ASP A 242 -15.35 8.66 8.82
CA ASP A 242 -13.99 8.73 9.31
C ASP A 242 -13.51 10.19 9.32
N THR A 243 -13.49 10.77 10.52
CA THR A 243 -13.08 12.16 10.75
C THR A 243 -11.58 12.36 10.52
N THR A 244 -10.78 11.30 10.47
CA THR A 244 -9.34 11.42 10.19
C THR A 244 -9.07 12.02 8.82
N PHE A 245 -9.99 11.87 7.85
CA PHE A 245 -9.91 12.59 6.57
C PHE A 245 -10.06 14.11 6.68
N GLY A 246 -10.28 14.66 7.88
CA GLY A 246 -10.36 16.08 8.17
C GLY A 246 -9.16 16.89 7.67
N PHE A 247 -7.98 16.27 7.54
CA PHE A 247 -6.80 16.89 6.92
C PHE A 247 -7.04 17.37 5.48
N VAL A 248 -8.08 16.89 4.78
CA VAL A 248 -8.45 17.42 3.46
C VAL A 248 -8.74 18.93 3.50
N PHE A 249 -9.24 19.44 4.63
CA PHE A 249 -9.51 20.86 4.80
C PHE A 249 -8.22 21.70 4.87
N HIS A 250 -7.13 21.16 5.43
CA HIS A 250 -5.81 21.78 5.33
C HIS A 250 -5.41 21.94 3.86
N ASN A 251 -5.53 20.86 3.08
CA ASN A 251 -5.17 20.89 1.66
C ASN A 251 -6.02 21.88 0.85
N ILE A 252 -7.33 21.97 1.14
CA ILE A 252 -8.23 22.97 0.55
C ILE A 252 -7.78 24.39 0.89
N ALA A 253 -7.41 24.64 2.15
CA ALA A 253 -6.93 25.94 2.58
C ALA A 253 -5.67 26.35 1.81
N MET A 254 -4.70 25.43 1.70
CA MET A 254 -3.47 25.66 0.94
C MET A 254 -3.77 25.99 -0.53
N GLN A 255 -4.70 25.29 -1.17
CA GLN A 255 -5.06 25.60 -2.57
C GLN A 255 -5.72 26.98 -2.71
N HIS A 256 -6.58 27.38 -1.78
CA HIS A 256 -7.19 28.70 -1.81
C HIS A 256 -6.19 29.82 -1.52
N GLN A 257 -5.17 29.58 -0.69
CA GLN A 257 -4.06 30.52 -0.51
C GLN A 257 -3.28 30.73 -1.82
N GLN A 258 -2.95 29.65 -2.55
CA GLN A 258 -2.28 29.76 -3.85
C GLN A 258 -3.12 30.50 -4.91
N LEU A 259 -4.45 30.49 -4.75
CA LEU A 259 -5.38 31.23 -5.60
C LEU A 259 -5.68 32.67 -5.11
N ASN A 260 -5.10 33.09 -3.97
CA ASN A 260 -5.38 34.36 -3.29
C ASN A 260 -6.86 34.52 -2.83
N ASP A 261 -7.52 33.40 -2.54
CA ASP A 261 -8.90 33.36 -2.01
C ASP A 261 -8.88 33.29 -0.47
N GLU A 262 -8.40 34.35 0.20
CA GLU A 262 -8.14 34.37 1.65
C GLU A 262 -9.35 33.96 2.52
N GLN A 263 -10.55 34.40 2.15
CA GLN A 263 -11.78 34.08 2.88
C GLN A 263 -12.06 32.56 2.87
N TYR A 264 -11.88 31.90 1.74
CA TYR A 264 -12.11 30.45 1.62
C TYR A 264 -11.00 29.65 2.28
N ALA A 265 -9.76 30.15 2.21
CA ALA A 265 -8.64 29.55 2.94
C ALA A 265 -8.91 29.54 4.45
N GLN A 266 -9.29 30.69 5.01
CA GLN A 266 -9.57 30.80 6.44
C GLN A 266 -10.72 29.89 6.87
N ARG A 267 -11.79 29.83 6.06
CA ARG A 267 -12.92 28.94 6.35
C ARG A 267 -12.53 27.47 6.34
N ALA A 268 -11.63 27.07 5.45
CA ALA A 268 -11.13 25.71 5.40
C ALA A 268 -10.23 25.38 6.61
N LEU A 269 -9.39 26.30 7.09
CA LEU A 269 -8.60 26.09 8.31
C LEU A 269 -9.48 25.93 9.56
N GLU A 270 -10.60 26.68 9.65
CA GLU A 270 -11.58 26.49 10.72
C GLU A 270 -12.17 25.08 10.73
N LEU A 271 -12.52 24.56 9.55
CA LEU A 271 -13.02 23.19 9.39
C LEU A 271 -11.94 22.16 9.69
N TYR A 272 -10.69 22.39 9.28
CA TYR A 272 -9.58 21.51 9.60
C TYR A 272 -9.43 21.35 11.11
N ARG A 273 -9.39 22.48 11.84
CA ARG A 273 -9.34 22.49 13.31
C ARG A 273 -10.50 21.74 13.96
N GLN A 274 -11.69 21.78 13.35
CA GLN A 274 -12.88 21.11 13.87
C GLN A 274 -12.83 19.59 13.69
N TYR A 275 -12.39 19.11 12.53
CA TYR A 275 -12.42 17.69 12.17
C TYR A 275 -11.16 16.92 12.56
N ASP A 276 -10.00 17.58 12.61
CA ASP A 276 -8.71 16.98 12.97
C ASP A 276 -7.91 17.96 13.84
N PHE A 277 -8.31 18.05 15.12
CA PHE A 277 -7.70 18.98 16.07
C PHE A 277 -6.23 18.64 16.38
N GLU A 278 -5.88 17.34 16.47
CA GLU A 278 -4.52 16.92 16.75
C GLU A 278 -3.59 17.18 15.56
N GLY A 279 -4.02 16.88 14.32
CA GLY A 279 -3.26 17.24 13.12
C GLY A 279 -3.11 18.76 12.97
N TRP A 280 -4.17 19.53 13.28
CA TRP A 280 -4.10 20.99 13.32
C TRP A 280 -3.03 21.49 14.30
N LYS A 281 -2.98 20.91 15.50
CA LYS A 281 -2.01 21.28 16.52
C LYS A 281 -0.57 20.97 16.07
N GLN A 282 -0.33 19.79 15.51
CA GLN A 282 0.98 19.41 14.95
C GLN A 282 1.42 20.36 13.83
N SER A 283 0.47 20.76 12.96
CA SER A 283 0.75 21.71 11.88
C SER A 283 1.18 23.08 12.41
N LEU A 284 0.60 23.54 13.53
CA LEU A 284 1.01 24.79 14.18
C LEU A 284 2.40 24.68 14.83
N GLU A 285 2.72 23.54 15.44
CA GLU A 285 4.04 23.28 16.03
C GLU A 285 5.14 23.35 14.95
N MET A 286 4.92 22.71 13.78
CA MET A 286 5.87 22.78 12.65
C MET A 286 6.05 24.19 12.07
N LEU A 287 5.03 25.05 12.15
CA LEU A 287 5.11 26.44 11.69
C LEU A 287 5.75 27.38 12.72
N GLY A 288 5.74 27.03 14.00
CA GLY A 288 6.34 27.80 15.10
C GLY A 288 7.82 27.51 15.37
N GLU A 289 8.38 26.48 14.73
CA GLU A 289 9.79 26.09 14.82
C GLU A 289 10.69 26.67 13.69
N ASN A 290 10.15 27.57 12.85
CA ASN A 290 10.90 28.38 11.88
C ASN A 290 11.01 29.85 12.32
#